data_AF-A0A815STR1-F1
#
_entry.id   AF-A0A815STR1-F1
#
_cell.length_a   1.000
_cell.length_b   1.000
_cell.length_c   1.000
_cell.angle_alpha   90.00
_cell.angle_beta   90.00
_cell.angle_gamma   90.00
#
_symmetry.space_group_name_H-M   'P 1'
#
loop_
_entity.id
_entity.type
_entity.pdbx_description
1 polymer ?
#
loop_
_entity_poly.entity_id
_entity_poly.type
_entity_poly.pdbx_seq_one_letter_code
_entity_poly.pdbx_strand_id
1 'polypeptide(L)'
;MDTYGYLYTLPFIPSSPQSNLVVAKDDGGSQGNFQITVTFTVTQSMILVVTTYHPDNIGELNISIHGPAQLSLTPYISASNTETNTNETTSVETTATTTITTSTTTTTPIITTATTVTTKVATKKSTKRTTRRTKKKAIRPTITTPTAVTATMLGIQSSYAGALTEKSSSFMRPKQGEYGFYFLAIKVKTSSSGIYTIVCKSGIDTYGCLYNESFLPSSPNSKLIATDDDSGSKGNFKLIANLTTTESTILVVTTCNAEQTGAFKVIVYGPEKTILTQYVTIPITTKSTSTTTSTTTTTNTTKSRIGGR
;
A
#
# COMPACT_ATOMS: atom_id res chain seq x y z
N MET A 1 12.75 28.66 -0.15
CA MET A 1 12.61 28.53 -1.61
C MET A 1 11.31 29.19 -1.95
N ASP A 2 11.30 30.14 -2.88
CA ASP A 2 10.05 30.78 -3.30
C ASP A 2 9.21 29.77 -4.09
N THR A 3 7.97 29.53 -3.63
CA THR A 3 7.10 28.48 -4.14
C THR A 3 5.70 28.99 -4.45
N TYR A 4 5.15 28.53 -5.56
CA TYR A 4 3.81 28.86 -6.03
C TYR A 4 2.95 27.61 -5.94
N GLY A 5 1.81 27.71 -5.27
CA GLY A 5 0.81 26.65 -5.19
C GLY A 5 -0.35 26.93 -6.13
N TYR A 6 -0.75 25.92 -6.90
CA TYR A 6 -1.90 25.95 -7.79
C TYR A 6 -2.81 24.76 -7.49
N LEU A 7 -4.11 25.01 -7.42
CA LEU A 7 -5.11 23.99 -7.20
C LEU A 7 -6.06 23.93 -8.39
N TYR A 8 -6.22 22.75 -8.98
CA TYR A 8 -7.01 22.51 -10.18
C TYR A 8 -8.13 21.50 -9.93
N THR A 9 -9.25 21.61 -10.66
CA THR A 9 -10.23 20.53 -10.79
C THR A 9 -9.74 19.47 -11.78
N LEU A 10 -10.28 18.24 -11.70
CA LEU A 10 -9.98 17.22 -12.71
C LEU A 10 -10.81 17.43 -14.00
N PRO A 11 -10.25 17.09 -15.18
CA PRO A 11 -8.85 16.68 -15.43
C PRO A 11 -7.90 17.88 -15.48
N PHE A 12 -6.62 17.70 -15.11
CA PHE A 12 -5.59 18.73 -15.33
C PHE A 12 -5.10 18.70 -16.78
N ILE A 13 -5.06 19.87 -17.40
CA ILE A 13 -4.67 20.06 -18.81
C ILE A 13 -3.40 20.91 -18.84
N PRO A 14 -2.19 20.31 -18.86
CA PRO A 14 -0.93 21.07 -18.81
C PRO A 14 -0.74 22.05 -19.97
N SER A 15 -1.32 21.76 -21.14
CA SER A 15 -1.30 22.66 -22.31
C SER A 15 -2.24 23.86 -22.18
N SER A 16 -3.14 23.84 -21.19
CA SER A 16 -4.07 24.93 -20.90
C SER A 16 -4.32 25.01 -19.39
N PRO A 17 -3.30 25.35 -18.59
CA PRO A 17 -3.40 25.26 -17.13
C PRO A 17 -4.48 26.20 -16.58
N GLN A 18 -4.78 27.31 -17.26
CA GLN A 18 -5.83 28.24 -16.83
C GLN A 18 -7.26 27.68 -16.96
N SER A 19 -7.48 26.62 -17.75
CA SER A 19 -8.82 26.12 -18.09
C SER A 19 -9.61 25.59 -16.89
N ASN A 20 -8.92 25.11 -15.86
CA ASN A 20 -9.50 24.42 -14.71
C ASN A 20 -8.82 24.83 -13.39
N LEU A 21 -8.16 25.99 -13.37
CA LEU A 21 -7.55 26.58 -12.19
C LEU A 21 -8.63 27.04 -11.21
N VAL A 22 -8.52 26.63 -9.96
CA VAL A 22 -9.42 27.07 -8.87
C VAL A 22 -8.75 28.14 -8.03
N VAL A 23 -7.50 27.91 -7.63
CA VAL A 23 -6.73 28.87 -6.82
C VAL A 23 -5.27 28.85 -7.26
N ALA A 24 -4.65 30.02 -7.37
CA ALA A 24 -3.20 30.20 -7.45
C ALA A 24 -2.75 31.16 -6.35
N LYS A 25 -1.71 30.78 -5.60
CA LYS A 25 -1.10 31.58 -4.53
C LYS A 25 0.40 31.36 -4.47
N ASP A 26 1.13 32.43 -4.23
CA ASP A 26 2.59 32.50 -4.17
C ASP A 26 3.07 32.84 -2.76
N ASP A 27 2.60 33.95 -2.20
CA ASP A 27 3.12 34.51 -0.95
C ASP A 27 2.10 34.46 0.20
N GLY A 28 1.23 33.46 0.17
CA GLY A 28 0.19 33.31 1.19
C GLY A 28 0.72 32.94 2.58
N GLY A 29 1.94 32.41 2.68
CA GLY A 29 2.56 31.90 3.90
C GLY A 29 3.84 32.63 4.29
N SER A 30 4.38 32.31 5.47
CA SER A 30 5.63 32.91 5.94
C SER A 30 6.84 32.42 5.12
N GLN A 31 7.81 33.31 4.87
CA GLN A 31 9.10 33.01 4.25
C GLN A 31 9.06 32.61 2.75
N GLY A 32 8.13 33.16 1.96
CA GLY A 32 8.01 32.86 0.52
C GLY A 32 7.43 31.48 0.23
N ASN A 33 6.55 31.01 1.12
CA ASN A 33 5.80 29.79 0.91
C ASN A 33 4.36 30.14 0.54
N PHE A 34 3.73 29.32 -0.29
CA PHE A 34 2.30 29.50 -0.57
C PHE A 34 1.43 29.03 0.60
N GLN A 35 0.27 29.66 0.77
CA GLN A 35 -0.82 29.16 1.59
C GLN A 35 -2.11 29.20 0.79
N ILE A 36 -2.73 28.03 0.60
CA ILE A 36 -4.03 27.90 -0.06
C ILE A 36 -5.06 27.51 0.97
N THR A 37 -6.16 28.27 1.04
CA THR A 37 -7.35 27.92 1.80
C THR A 37 -8.48 27.65 0.82
N VAL A 38 -9.05 26.45 0.88
CA VAL A 38 -10.15 26.02 0.00
C VAL A 38 -11.12 25.16 0.79
N THR A 39 -12.39 25.20 0.43
CA THR A 39 -13.42 24.32 0.98
C THR A 39 -13.66 23.17 0.01
N PHE A 40 -13.46 21.94 0.49
CA PHE A 40 -13.75 20.73 -0.28
C PHE A 40 -15.13 20.18 0.04
N THR A 41 -15.78 19.56 -0.94
CA THR A 41 -16.88 18.62 -0.68
C THR A 41 -16.33 17.20 -0.53
N VAL A 42 -17.06 16.33 0.20
CA VAL A 42 -16.59 14.98 0.63
C VAL A 42 -16.26 14.00 -0.50
N THR A 43 -16.52 14.35 -1.76
CA THR A 43 -16.23 13.54 -2.94
C THR A 43 -15.38 14.27 -3.98
N GLN A 44 -14.95 15.49 -3.69
CA GLN A 44 -14.20 16.30 -4.65
C GLN A 44 -12.74 15.85 -4.70
N SER A 45 -12.25 15.59 -5.90
CA SER A 45 -10.82 15.39 -6.17
C SER A 45 -10.25 16.61 -6.89
N MET A 46 -9.05 16.99 -6.50
CA MET A 46 -8.33 18.14 -7.04
C MET A 46 -6.88 17.79 -7.25
N ILE A 47 -6.20 18.58 -8.08
CA ILE A 47 -4.76 18.45 -8.33
C ILE A 47 -4.08 19.66 -7.71
N LEU A 48 -3.14 19.39 -6.80
CA LEU A 48 -2.20 20.39 -6.31
C LEU A 48 -0.94 20.33 -7.18
N VAL A 49 -0.62 21.43 -7.85
CA VAL A 49 0.67 21.63 -8.52
C VAL A 49 1.45 22.64 -7.71
N VAL A 50 2.71 22.34 -7.45
CA VAL A 50 3.64 23.26 -6.78
C VAL A 50 4.77 23.55 -7.76
N THR A 51 5.06 24.83 -7.98
CA THR A 51 6.21 25.26 -8.79
C THR A 51 7.12 26.15 -7.97
N THR A 52 8.34 26.34 -8.45
CA THR A 52 9.26 27.34 -7.92
C THR A 52 9.21 28.60 -8.78
N TYR A 53 9.61 29.75 -8.22
CA TYR A 53 9.76 30.98 -9.00
C TYR A 53 10.83 30.84 -10.09
N HIS A 54 11.94 30.18 -9.76
CA HIS A 54 13.06 29.95 -10.66
C HIS A 54 13.16 28.48 -11.05
N PRO A 55 13.33 28.15 -12.35
CA PRO A 55 13.38 26.75 -12.82
C PRO A 55 14.56 25.96 -12.24
N ASP A 56 15.66 26.63 -11.90
CA ASP A 56 16.86 25.97 -11.36
C ASP A 56 16.80 25.72 -9.83
N ASN A 57 15.72 26.13 -9.16
CA ASN A 57 15.57 25.89 -7.74
C ASN A 57 15.17 24.43 -7.50
N ILE A 58 16.11 23.64 -6.97
CA ILE A 58 15.87 22.26 -6.55
C ILE A 58 15.93 22.21 -5.02
N GLY A 59 14.99 21.52 -4.40
CA GLY A 59 14.95 21.39 -2.95
C GLY A 59 13.89 20.41 -2.47
N GLU A 60 13.88 20.16 -1.16
CA GLU A 60 12.84 19.35 -0.53
C GLU A 60 11.52 20.14 -0.44
N LEU A 61 10.41 19.49 -0.79
CA LEU A 61 9.07 20.02 -0.64
C LEU A 61 8.36 19.33 0.52
N ASN A 62 7.99 20.12 1.53
CA ASN A 62 7.17 19.67 2.66
C ASN A 62 5.79 20.29 2.55
N ILE A 63 4.77 19.47 2.27
CA ILE A 63 3.38 19.92 2.21
C ILE A 63 2.67 19.56 3.51
N SER A 64 2.13 20.57 4.20
CA SER A 64 1.28 20.40 5.38
C SER A 64 -0.15 20.78 5.01
N ILE A 65 -1.10 19.90 5.28
CA ILE A 65 -2.51 20.18 5.05
C ILE A 65 -3.27 20.05 6.36
N HIS A 66 -4.02 21.10 6.68
CA HIS A 66 -4.85 21.18 7.88
C HIS A 66 -6.31 21.30 7.50
N GLY A 67 -7.16 20.59 8.23
CA GLY A 67 -8.60 20.65 8.03
C GLY A 67 -9.34 19.76 9.01
N PRO A 68 -10.67 19.92 9.10
CA PRO A 68 -11.51 19.11 9.99
C PRO A 68 -11.65 17.65 9.53
N ALA A 69 -11.26 17.34 8.28
CA ALA A 69 -11.36 16.02 7.68
C ALA A 69 -9.98 15.52 7.23
N GLN A 70 -9.83 14.19 7.14
CA GLN A 70 -8.63 13.57 6.59
C GLN A 70 -8.62 13.69 5.07
N LEU A 71 -7.49 14.10 4.51
CA LEU A 71 -7.25 14.12 3.07
C LEU A 71 -6.30 12.98 2.68
N SER A 72 -6.54 12.41 1.51
CA SER A 72 -5.62 11.45 0.88
C SER A 72 -4.89 12.16 -0.24
N LEU A 73 -3.56 12.17 -0.19
CA LEU A 73 -2.73 12.65 -1.28
C LEU A 73 -2.20 11.46 -2.07
N THR A 74 -2.41 11.50 -3.37
CA THR A 74 -1.92 10.47 -4.29
C THR A 74 -1.17 11.19 -5.41
N PRO A 75 0.05 10.77 -5.76
CA PRO A 75 0.78 11.36 -6.87
C PRO A 75 -0.07 11.34 -8.15
N TYR A 76 -0.20 12.49 -8.79
CA TYR A 76 -0.90 12.60 -10.06
C TYR A 76 0.09 12.34 -11.20
N ILE A 77 -0.13 11.26 -11.95
CA ILE A 77 0.62 10.96 -13.18
C ILE A 77 -0.29 11.35 -14.33
N SER A 78 0.04 12.44 -15.02
CA SER A 78 -0.62 12.76 -16.29
C SER A 78 -0.33 11.60 -17.24
N ALA A 79 -1.36 11.03 -17.86
CA ALA A 79 -1.14 10.24 -19.05
C ALA A 79 -0.38 11.16 -20.02
N SER A 80 0.84 10.79 -20.39
CA SER A 80 1.65 11.59 -21.30
C SER A 80 0.86 11.79 -22.58
N ASN A 81 0.74 13.04 -23.02
CA ASN A 81 0.49 13.29 -24.42
C ASN A 81 1.75 12.80 -25.13
N THR A 82 1.64 11.68 -25.85
CA THR A 82 2.68 11.18 -26.73
C THR A 82 2.79 12.13 -27.93
N GLU A 83 3.24 13.36 -27.70
CA GLU A 83 3.65 14.24 -28.77
C GLU A 83 4.98 13.73 -29.28
N THR A 84 4.93 13.00 -30.40
CA THR A 84 6.08 12.65 -31.21
C THR A 84 6.69 13.92 -31.77
N ASN A 85 7.56 14.58 -31.01
CA ASN A 85 8.40 15.66 -31.49
C ASN A 85 9.75 15.09 -31.90
N THR A 86 9.99 15.07 -33.21
CA THR A 86 11.17 14.50 -33.90
C THR A 86 12.38 15.42 -33.92
N ASN A 87 12.57 16.28 -32.91
CA ASN A 87 13.77 17.13 -32.83
C ASN A 87 14.44 17.00 -31.46
N GLU A 88 15.70 16.58 -31.55
CA GLU A 88 16.63 16.28 -30.48
C GLU A 88 16.85 17.51 -29.58
N THR A 89 16.33 17.48 -28.35
CA THR A 89 16.76 18.37 -27.27
C THR A 89 16.68 17.62 -25.95
N THR A 90 17.82 17.53 -25.26
CA THR A 90 18.03 16.81 -24.01
C THR A 90 17.19 17.41 -22.88
N SER A 91 16.06 16.80 -22.54
CA SER A 91 15.30 17.13 -21.32
C SER A 91 15.87 16.35 -20.13
N VAL A 92 16.44 17.05 -19.15
CA VAL A 92 16.86 16.46 -17.87
C VAL A 92 15.60 16.25 -17.02
N GLU A 93 15.18 14.99 -16.89
CA GLU A 93 14.07 14.61 -16.03
C GLU A 93 14.55 14.62 -14.57
N THR A 94 14.22 15.68 -13.83
CA THR A 94 14.62 15.84 -12.42
C THR A 94 13.55 15.19 -11.53
N THR A 95 13.90 14.09 -10.86
CA THR A 95 12.98 13.38 -9.95
C THR A 95 13.03 13.98 -8.55
N ALA A 96 12.02 14.78 -8.17
CA ALA A 96 11.91 15.32 -6.80
C ALA A 96 11.27 14.28 -5.85
N THR A 97 11.91 14.02 -4.71
CA THR A 97 11.35 13.18 -3.64
C THR A 97 10.52 14.05 -2.70
N THR A 98 9.21 13.80 -2.59
CA THR A 98 8.31 14.58 -1.72
C THR A 98 8.05 13.80 -0.42
N THR A 99 8.33 14.42 0.74
CA THR A 99 7.97 13.89 2.06
C THR A 99 6.72 14.62 2.56
N ILE A 100 5.66 13.88 2.86
CA ILE A 100 4.37 14.43 3.25
C ILE A 100 4.12 14.13 4.74
N THR A 101 3.91 15.18 5.54
CA THR A 101 3.53 15.05 6.94
C THR A 101 2.10 15.55 7.13
N THR A 102 1.16 14.65 7.42
CA THR A 102 -0.22 15.02 7.77
C THR A 102 -0.39 14.99 9.29
N SER A 103 -0.74 16.12 9.91
CA SER A 103 -1.15 16.20 11.31
C SER A 103 -2.65 16.54 11.39
N THR A 104 -3.40 15.72 12.12
CA THR A 104 -4.83 15.93 12.38
C THR A 104 -5.02 16.26 13.85
N THR A 105 -5.53 17.43 14.17
CA THR A 105 -6.00 17.77 15.52
C THR A 105 -7.48 17.42 15.62
N THR A 106 -7.78 16.20 16.07
CA THR A 106 -9.16 15.80 16.35
C THR A 106 -9.55 16.31 17.74
N THR A 107 -10.29 17.41 17.80
CA THR A 107 -10.95 17.85 19.03
C THR A 107 -12.30 17.14 19.18
N THR A 108 -12.27 15.93 19.74
CA THR A 108 -13.49 15.26 20.24
C THR A 108 -13.41 15.19 21.78
N PRO A 109 -14.47 15.54 22.52
CA PRO A 109 -14.47 15.45 23.99
C PRO A 109 -14.36 13.99 24.46
N ILE A 110 -13.41 13.74 25.35
CA ILE A 110 -13.20 12.43 26.00
C ILE A 110 -14.32 12.24 27.04
N ILE A 111 -15.25 11.33 26.77
CA ILE A 111 -16.13 10.77 27.81
C ILE A 111 -15.47 9.50 28.33
N THR A 112 -14.80 9.62 29.47
CA THR A 112 -14.20 8.50 30.19
C THR A 112 -15.27 7.76 30.99
N THR A 113 -15.83 6.69 30.45
CA THR A 113 -16.60 5.72 31.26
C THR A 113 -15.66 4.66 31.81
N ALA A 114 -15.24 4.83 33.07
CA ALA A 114 -14.55 3.79 33.82
C ALA A 114 -15.52 2.65 34.15
N THR A 115 -15.22 1.44 33.68
CA THR A 115 -15.94 0.23 34.09
C THR A 115 -15.11 -0.48 35.16
N THR A 116 -15.53 -0.38 36.42
CA THR A 116 -14.89 -1.09 37.53
C THR A 116 -15.36 -2.54 37.54
N VAL A 117 -14.47 -3.49 37.23
CA VAL A 117 -14.74 -4.92 37.38
C VAL A 117 -14.35 -5.35 38.79
N THR A 118 -15.34 -5.65 39.64
CA THR A 118 -15.12 -6.16 41.01
C THR A 118 -15.07 -7.68 41.01
N THR A 119 -13.88 -8.26 41.15
CA THR A 119 -13.71 -9.69 41.40
C THR A 119 -13.88 -9.97 42.90
N LYS A 120 -15.00 -10.58 43.29
CA LYS A 120 -15.21 -11.09 44.65
C LYS A 120 -14.39 -12.38 44.84
N VAL A 121 -13.30 -12.29 45.60
CA VAL A 121 -12.55 -13.46 46.07
C VAL A 121 -13.25 -14.02 47.31
N ALA A 122 -13.86 -15.19 47.18
CA ALA A 122 -14.44 -15.93 48.30
C ALA A 122 -13.35 -16.79 48.97
N THR A 123 -12.83 -16.34 50.11
CA THR A 123 -11.98 -17.15 51.00
C THR A 123 -12.86 -18.04 51.88
N LYS A 124 -12.85 -19.36 51.62
CA LYS A 124 -13.45 -20.36 52.52
C LYS A 124 -12.44 -20.77 53.61
N LYS A 125 -12.80 -20.50 54.86
CA LYS A 125 -12.13 -20.92 56.08
C LYS A 125 -12.21 -22.44 56.22
N SER A 126 -11.07 -23.09 56.46
CA SER A 126 -10.96 -24.53 56.74
C SER A 126 -11.31 -24.81 58.20
N THR A 127 -12.28 -25.69 58.45
CA THR A 127 -12.58 -26.24 59.78
C THR A 127 -12.43 -27.76 59.73
N LYS A 128 -11.59 -28.25 60.64
CA LYS A 128 -11.12 -29.62 60.81
C LYS A 128 -12.11 -30.40 61.69
N ARG A 129 -12.75 -31.47 61.19
CA ARG A 129 -12.96 -32.73 61.96
C ARG A 129 -13.70 -33.86 61.23
N THR A 130 -13.20 -35.06 61.51
CA THR A 130 -13.86 -36.38 61.62
C THR A 130 -14.09 -37.24 60.38
N THR A 131 -13.39 -38.37 60.41
CA THR A 131 -13.41 -39.57 59.57
C THR A 131 -14.76 -40.26 59.55
N ARG A 132 -15.30 -40.48 58.34
CA ARG A 132 -16.24 -41.58 58.07
C ARG A 132 -15.96 -42.14 56.67
N ARG A 133 -15.55 -43.41 56.65
CA ARG A 133 -15.15 -44.17 55.46
C ARG A 133 -16.42 -44.59 54.70
N THR A 134 -16.74 -43.89 53.62
CA THR A 134 -17.79 -44.29 52.65
C THR A 134 -17.17 -44.58 51.30
N LYS A 135 -17.74 -45.60 50.64
CA LYS A 135 -17.27 -46.24 49.42
C LYS A 135 -16.95 -45.23 48.30
N LYS A 136 -15.76 -45.39 47.72
CA LYS A 136 -15.12 -44.58 46.68
C LYS A 136 -15.86 -44.77 45.35
N LYS A 137 -16.87 -43.95 45.07
CA LYS A 137 -17.37 -43.74 43.70
C LYS A 137 -16.46 -42.71 43.04
N ALA A 138 -15.74 -43.12 42.01
CA ALA A 138 -14.80 -42.26 41.28
C ALA A 138 -15.57 -41.11 40.62
N ILE A 139 -15.44 -39.91 41.19
CA ILE A 139 -15.93 -38.67 40.58
C ILE A 139 -14.86 -38.26 39.56
N ARG A 140 -15.22 -38.36 38.28
CA ARG A 140 -14.41 -37.88 37.16
C ARG A 140 -14.19 -36.37 37.36
N PRO A 141 -12.95 -35.87 37.42
CA PRO A 141 -12.72 -34.44 37.52
C PRO A 141 -13.26 -33.78 36.25
N THR A 142 -14.28 -32.94 36.41
CA THR A 142 -14.75 -32.04 35.35
C THR A 142 -13.64 -31.00 35.16
N ILE A 143 -12.81 -31.23 34.14
CA ILE A 143 -11.85 -30.24 33.65
C ILE A 143 -12.71 -29.16 33.00
N THR A 144 -12.92 -28.06 33.71
CA THR A 144 -13.47 -26.84 33.13
C THR A 144 -12.42 -26.28 32.18
N THR A 145 -12.64 -26.48 30.89
CA THR A 145 -11.90 -25.86 29.80
C THR A 145 -11.87 -24.35 30.03
N PRO A 146 -10.70 -23.69 30.03
CA PRO A 146 -10.64 -22.25 30.14
C PRO A 146 -11.39 -21.66 28.95
N THR A 147 -12.46 -20.91 29.23
CA THR A 147 -13.15 -20.07 28.25
C THR A 147 -12.12 -19.16 27.62
N ALA A 148 -11.87 -19.33 26.32
CA ALA A 148 -10.97 -18.47 25.57
C ALA A 148 -11.47 -17.03 25.68
N VAL A 149 -10.79 -16.23 26.49
CA VAL A 149 -11.02 -14.80 26.54
C VAL A 149 -10.50 -14.25 25.22
N THR A 150 -11.40 -14.04 24.27
CA THR A 150 -11.09 -13.34 23.03
C THR A 150 -10.79 -11.90 23.42
N ALA A 151 -9.51 -11.61 23.68
CA ALA A 151 -9.06 -10.24 23.85
C ALA A 151 -9.36 -9.51 22.54
N THR A 152 -10.41 -8.69 22.54
CA THR A 152 -10.68 -7.72 21.50
C THR A 152 -9.56 -6.69 21.54
N MET A 153 -8.45 -7.04 20.89
CA MET A 153 -7.35 -6.11 20.65
C MET A 153 -7.89 -5.03 19.70
N LEU A 154 -8.43 -3.95 20.28
CA LEU A 154 -8.77 -2.73 19.55
C LEU A 154 -7.45 -2.07 19.12
N GLY A 155 -6.81 -2.64 18.10
CA GLY A 155 -5.64 -2.05 17.47
C GLY A 155 -6.01 -0.73 16.79
N ILE A 156 -5.05 0.19 16.72
CA ILE A 156 -5.22 1.43 15.95
C ILE A 156 -5.45 1.06 14.49
N GLN A 157 -6.46 1.71 13.88
CA GLN A 157 -6.87 1.43 12.53
C GLN A 157 -6.29 2.46 11.54
N SER A 158 -5.73 1.98 10.45
CA SER A 158 -5.40 2.78 9.26
C SER A 158 -6.09 2.18 8.03
N SER A 159 -6.38 2.97 7.00
CA SER A 159 -7.05 2.44 5.80
C SER A 159 -6.61 3.12 4.52
N TYR A 160 -6.65 2.37 3.42
CA TYR A 160 -6.39 2.81 2.06
C TYR A 160 -7.51 2.32 1.15
N ALA A 161 -7.99 3.15 0.24
CA ALA A 161 -9.01 2.79 -0.75
C ALA A 161 -8.44 2.94 -2.16
N GLY A 162 -8.81 2.02 -3.05
CA GLY A 162 -8.34 2.02 -4.43
C GLY A 162 -9.27 1.20 -5.33
N ALA A 163 -8.86 1.04 -6.58
CA ALA A 163 -9.55 0.17 -7.53
C ALA A 163 -8.55 -0.53 -8.45
N LEU A 164 -8.87 -1.75 -8.82
CA LEU A 164 -8.23 -2.48 -9.91
C LEU A 164 -9.02 -2.21 -11.18
N THR A 165 -8.33 -1.82 -12.24
CA THR A 165 -8.94 -1.46 -13.53
C THR A 165 -8.15 -2.09 -14.67
N GLU A 166 -8.68 -2.08 -15.89
CA GLU A 166 -7.95 -2.57 -17.07
C GLU A 166 -6.65 -1.80 -17.35
N LYS A 167 -6.51 -0.58 -16.78
CA LYS A 167 -5.29 0.23 -16.86
C LYS A 167 -4.28 -0.08 -15.76
N SER A 168 -4.65 -0.88 -14.76
CA SER A 168 -3.73 -1.31 -13.73
C SER A 168 -2.67 -2.22 -14.34
N SER A 169 -1.45 -2.15 -13.83
CA SER A 169 -0.41 -3.11 -14.23
C SER A 169 -0.84 -4.53 -13.87
N SER A 170 -0.43 -5.50 -14.67
CA SER A 170 -0.69 -6.93 -14.43
C SER A 170 0.59 -7.67 -14.09
N PHE A 171 0.47 -8.79 -13.39
CA PHE A 171 1.61 -9.66 -13.07
C PHE A 171 1.22 -11.13 -13.01
N MET A 172 2.22 -12.01 -12.89
CA MET A 172 2.00 -13.41 -12.57
C MET A 172 1.83 -13.56 -11.07
N ARG A 173 0.69 -14.08 -10.63
CA ARG A 173 0.43 -14.27 -9.19
C ARG A 173 1.37 -15.33 -8.61
N PRO A 174 1.88 -15.17 -7.36
CA PRO A 174 2.65 -16.22 -6.71
C PRO A 174 1.91 -17.56 -6.69
N LYS A 175 2.65 -18.66 -6.82
CA LYS A 175 2.18 -20.06 -6.69
C LYS A 175 1.16 -20.57 -7.72
N GLN A 176 0.59 -19.73 -8.60
CA GLN A 176 -0.39 -20.17 -9.59
C GLN A 176 0.12 -20.22 -11.04
N GLY A 177 1.22 -19.53 -11.38
CA GLY A 177 1.83 -19.59 -12.71
C GLY A 177 1.01 -18.95 -13.85
N GLU A 178 -0.11 -18.31 -13.52
CA GLU A 178 -1.00 -17.64 -14.47
C GLU A 178 -0.73 -16.11 -14.48
N TYR A 179 -0.83 -15.51 -15.67
CA TYR A 179 -0.67 -14.07 -15.92
C TYR A 179 -2.02 -13.37 -16.03
N GLY A 180 -2.02 -12.03 -16.11
CA GLY A 180 -3.24 -11.25 -16.34
C GLY A 180 -3.95 -10.77 -15.07
N PHE A 181 -3.32 -10.93 -13.90
CA PHE A 181 -3.86 -10.40 -12.66
C PHE A 181 -3.53 -8.92 -12.50
N TYR A 182 -4.53 -8.05 -12.59
CA TYR A 182 -4.37 -6.63 -12.27
C TYR A 182 -3.97 -6.45 -10.81
N PHE A 183 -3.05 -5.53 -10.55
CA PHE A 183 -2.61 -5.26 -9.19
C PHE A 183 -2.47 -3.77 -8.87
N LEU A 184 -2.54 -3.47 -7.58
CA LEU A 184 -2.13 -2.19 -7.01
C LEU A 184 -1.20 -2.48 -5.83
N ALA A 185 -0.01 -1.88 -5.85
CA ALA A 185 0.96 -2.00 -4.77
C ALA A 185 0.83 -0.81 -3.80
N ILE A 186 0.92 -1.07 -2.51
CA ILE A 186 0.78 -0.12 -1.41
C ILE A 186 2.01 -0.28 -0.52
N LYS A 187 2.75 0.79 -0.31
CA LYS A 187 3.81 0.85 0.70
C LYS A 187 3.16 1.02 2.07
N VAL A 188 3.51 0.12 2.98
CA VAL A 188 3.05 0.06 4.36
C VAL A 188 4.21 0.46 5.26
N LYS A 189 4.09 1.61 5.92
CA LYS A 189 5.09 2.11 6.88
C LYS A 189 4.49 2.13 8.28
N THR A 190 5.10 1.37 9.18
CA THR A 190 4.70 1.27 10.59
C THR A 190 5.58 2.17 11.47
N SER A 191 5.03 2.70 12.57
CA SER A 191 5.77 3.48 13.56
C SER A 191 6.22 2.66 14.76
N SER A 192 5.72 1.44 14.93
CA SER A 192 6.18 0.47 15.92
C SER A 192 6.23 -0.94 15.34
N SER A 193 7.17 -1.75 15.83
CA SER A 193 7.27 -3.16 15.49
C SER A 193 6.20 -3.96 16.23
N GLY A 194 5.62 -4.98 15.59
CA GLY A 194 4.65 -5.85 16.23
C GLY A 194 3.74 -6.57 15.25
N ILE A 195 2.70 -7.22 15.78
CA ILE A 195 1.74 -7.98 14.98
C ILE A 195 0.71 -7.01 14.39
N TYR A 196 0.60 -7.02 13.06
CA TYR A 196 -0.40 -6.29 12.30
C TYR A 196 -1.35 -7.27 11.62
N THR A 197 -2.63 -6.91 11.58
CA THR A 197 -3.66 -7.59 10.80
C THR A 197 -4.09 -6.68 9.66
N ILE A 198 -3.93 -7.14 8.43
CA ILE A 198 -4.28 -6.43 7.20
C ILE A 198 -5.46 -7.16 6.58
N VAL A 199 -6.60 -6.48 6.44
CA VAL A 199 -7.80 -7.04 5.82
C VAL A 199 -8.19 -6.24 4.59
N CYS A 200 -8.73 -6.92 3.58
CA CYS A 200 -9.40 -6.28 2.46
C CYS A 200 -10.91 -6.34 2.62
N LYS A 201 -11.58 -5.26 2.22
CA LYS A 201 -13.02 -5.20 2.01
C LYS A 201 -13.28 -4.86 0.56
N SER A 202 -13.90 -5.78 -0.17
CA SER A 202 -14.23 -5.60 -1.57
C SER A 202 -15.52 -6.32 -1.94
N GLY A 203 -16.11 -5.91 -3.06
CA GLY A 203 -17.19 -6.63 -3.74
C GLY A 203 -16.68 -7.73 -4.68
N ILE A 204 -15.37 -7.76 -4.94
CA ILE A 204 -14.67 -8.79 -5.70
C ILE A 204 -13.86 -9.70 -4.77
N ASP A 205 -13.52 -10.89 -5.25
CA ASP A 205 -12.65 -11.84 -4.55
C ASP A 205 -11.19 -11.37 -4.66
N THR A 206 -10.58 -11.01 -3.53
CA THR A 206 -9.27 -10.35 -3.50
C THR A 206 -8.18 -11.23 -2.92
N TYR A 207 -7.02 -11.20 -3.57
CA TYR A 207 -5.80 -11.87 -3.16
C TYR A 207 -4.78 -10.84 -2.69
N GLY A 208 -4.18 -11.06 -1.52
CA GLY A 208 -3.18 -10.20 -0.92
C GLY A 208 -1.81 -10.86 -0.93
N CYS A 209 -0.78 -10.13 -1.39
CA CYS A 209 0.62 -10.56 -1.29
C CYS A 209 1.39 -9.52 -0.47
N LEU A 210 2.12 -9.96 0.54
CA LEU A 210 2.95 -9.11 1.38
C LEU A 210 4.43 -9.35 1.08
N TYR A 211 5.18 -8.29 0.81
CA TYR A 211 6.58 -8.34 0.42
C TYR A 211 7.46 -7.55 1.37
N ASN A 212 8.69 -8.03 1.58
CA ASN A 212 9.71 -7.28 2.29
C ASN A 212 10.43 -6.32 1.34
N GLU A 213 10.60 -5.06 1.74
CA GLU A 213 11.31 -3.96 1.09
C GLU A 213 10.78 -3.49 -0.28
N SER A 214 10.59 -4.42 -1.21
CA SER A 214 10.35 -4.15 -2.62
C SER A 214 9.50 -5.24 -3.26
N PHE A 215 8.67 -4.84 -4.22
CA PHE A 215 7.91 -5.76 -5.07
C PHE A 215 8.38 -5.64 -6.52
N LEU A 216 8.68 -6.78 -7.15
CA LEU A 216 9.06 -6.89 -8.56
C LEU A 216 8.03 -7.75 -9.30
N PRO A 217 7.17 -7.18 -10.16
CA PRO A 217 6.17 -7.93 -10.91
C PRO A 217 6.74 -9.07 -11.77
N SER A 218 7.98 -8.91 -12.27
CA SER A 218 8.70 -9.92 -13.05
C SER A 218 9.27 -11.07 -12.21
N SER A 219 9.33 -10.91 -10.89
CA SER A 219 9.80 -11.93 -9.94
C SER A 219 8.88 -11.94 -8.70
N PRO A 220 7.61 -12.36 -8.87
CA PRO A 220 6.56 -12.22 -7.86
C PRO A 220 6.78 -13.08 -6.61
N ASN A 221 7.69 -14.05 -6.65
CA ASN A 221 8.07 -14.87 -5.49
C ASN A 221 9.25 -14.26 -4.71
N SER A 222 9.95 -13.26 -5.28
CA SER A 222 11.08 -12.61 -4.62
C SER A 222 10.59 -11.76 -3.45
N LYS A 223 11.23 -11.94 -2.28
CA LYS A 223 10.93 -11.25 -1.02
C LYS A 223 9.48 -11.39 -0.52
N LEU A 224 8.76 -12.41 -0.97
CA LEU A 224 7.40 -12.69 -0.52
C LEU A 224 7.41 -13.17 0.94
N ILE A 225 6.65 -12.49 1.80
CA ILE A 225 6.49 -12.79 3.23
C ILE A 225 5.26 -13.69 3.43
N ALA A 226 4.12 -13.27 2.88
CA ALA A 226 2.84 -13.92 3.12
C ALA A 226 1.89 -13.69 1.94
N THR A 227 0.95 -14.62 1.77
CA THR A 227 -0.12 -14.56 0.79
C THR A 227 -1.41 -15.10 1.39
N ASP A 228 -2.54 -14.55 1.01
CA ASP A 228 -3.86 -15.03 1.42
C ASP A 228 -4.93 -14.53 0.42
N ASP A 229 -6.01 -15.29 0.23
CA ASP A 229 -7.16 -14.94 -0.61
C ASP A 229 -8.52 -15.09 0.08
N ASP A 230 -8.66 -16.00 1.05
CA ASP A 230 -9.97 -16.40 1.55
C ASP A 230 -10.17 -16.24 3.07
N SER A 231 -9.15 -15.82 3.82
CA SER A 231 -9.24 -15.74 5.29
C SER A 231 -10.02 -14.52 5.82
N GLY A 232 -10.44 -13.61 4.93
CA GLY A 232 -11.25 -12.43 5.24
C GLY A 232 -12.72 -12.59 4.85
N SER A 233 -13.50 -11.51 5.02
CA SER A 233 -14.94 -11.55 4.77
C SER A 233 -15.25 -11.60 3.27
N LYS A 234 -16.15 -12.50 2.85
CA LYS A 234 -16.62 -12.65 1.46
C LYS A 234 -15.51 -13.04 0.47
N GLY A 235 -14.59 -13.91 0.85
CA GLY A 235 -13.47 -14.31 -0.02
C GLY A 235 -12.53 -13.14 -0.30
N ASN A 236 -12.24 -12.33 0.73
CA ASN A 236 -11.22 -11.30 0.61
C ASN A 236 -10.04 -11.73 1.46
N PHE A 237 -8.84 -11.31 1.10
CA PHE A 237 -7.68 -11.64 1.91
C PHE A 237 -7.71 -11.02 3.32
N LYS A 238 -7.08 -11.74 4.24
CA LYS A 238 -6.68 -11.33 5.60
C LYS A 238 -5.28 -11.86 5.89
N LEU A 239 -4.32 -10.94 5.95
CA LEU A 239 -2.93 -11.23 6.29
C LEU A 239 -2.66 -10.87 7.75
N ILE A 240 -1.90 -11.72 8.45
CA ILE A 240 -1.39 -11.44 9.79
C ILE A 240 0.14 -11.57 9.72
N ALA A 241 0.85 -10.50 10.04
CA ALA A 241 2.31 -10.46 9.93
C ALA A 241 2.94 -9.66 11.08
N ASN A 242 4.14 -10.03 11.48
CA ASN A 242 4.97 -9.22 12.38
C ASN A 242 5.77 -8.22 11.53
N LEU A 243 5.45 -6.93 11.63
CA LEU A 243 6.10 -5.87 10.86
C LEU A 243 7.11 -5.13 11.74
N THR A 244 8.19 -4.63 11.14
CA THR A 244 9.23 -3.85 11.83
C THR A 244 9.23 -2.40 11.35
N THR A 245 9.77 -1.47 12.14
CA THR A 245 9.85 -0.05 11.77
C THR A 245 10.96 0.27 10.77
N THR A 246 11.95 -0.61 10.66
CA THR A 246 13.14 -0.41 9.81
C THR A 246 12.91 -0.83 8.37
N GLU A 247 12.00 -1.78 8.15
CA GLU A 247 11.77 -2.37 6.83
C GLU A 247 10.51 -1.78 6.20
N SER A 248 10.63 -1.31 4.96
CA SER A 248 9.46 -0.94 4.18
C SER A 248 8.72 -2.21 3.76
N THR A 249 7.45 -2.35 4.10
CA THR A 249 6.67 -3.51 3.63
C THR A 249 5.82 -3.09 2.43
N ILE A 250 5.75 -3.92 1.38
CA ILE A 250 4.87 -3.68 0.23
C ILE A 250 3.72 -4.66 0.26
N LEU A 251 2.49 -4.14 0.31
CA LEU A 251 1.26 -4.91 0.13
C LEU A 251 0.83 -4.80 -1.32
N VAL A 252 0.70 -5.92 -2.02
CA VAL A 252 0.09 -6.00 -3.34
C VAL A 252 -1.34 -6.52 -3.19
N VAL A 253 -2.30 -5.72 -3.64
CA VAL A 253 -3.71 -6.10 -3.75
C VAL A 253 -3.97 -6.54 -5.19
N THR A 254 -4.48 -7.75 -5.36
CA THR A 254 -4.90 -8.31 -6.65
C THR A 254 -6.19 -9.13 -6.48
N THR A 255 -6.58 -9.89 -7.50
CA THR A 255 -7.83 -10.65 -7.55
C THR A 255 -7.60 -12.14 -7.53
N CYS A 256 -8.66 -12.89 -7.18
CA CYS A 256 -8.63 -14.35 -7.26
C CYS A 256 -8.61 -14.87 -8.70
N ASN A 257 -9.32 -14.20 -9.61
CA ASN A 257 -9.37 -14.51 -11.04
C ASN A 257 -8.64 -13.45 -11.87
N ALA A 258 -8.04 -13.84 -12.99
CA ALA A 258 -7.39 -12.92 -13.92
C ALA A 258 -8.39 -11.90 -14.50
N GLU A 259 -7.89 -10.73 -14.90
CA GLU A 259 -8.63 -9.65 -15.58
C GLU A 259 -9.82 -9.07 -14.80
N GLN A 260 -10.01 -9.48 -13.54
CA GLN A 260 -11.09 -8.99 -12.70
C GLN A 260 -10.78 -7.58 -12.19
N THR A 261 -11.77 -6.68 -12.30
CA THR A 261 -11.69 -5.28 -11.89
C THR A 261 -12.67 -4.97 -10.77
N GLY A 262 -12.39 -3.93 -9.98
CA GLY A 262 -13.28 -3.51 -8.89
C GLY A 262 -12.61 -2.65 -7.85
N ALA A 263 -13.44 -1.91 -7.11
CA ALA A 263 -13.01 -1.08 -5.99
C ALA A 263 -12.78 -1.92 -4.73
N PHE A 264 -11.78 -1.55 -3.93
CA PHE A 264 -11.44 -2.22 -2.68
C PHE A 264 -11.04 -1.22 -1.60
N LYS A 265 -11.10 -1.66 -0.34
CA LYS A 265 -10.59 -0.93 0.84
C LYS A 265 -9.74 -1.85 1.71
N VAL A 266 -8.46 -1.51 1.84
CA VAL A 266 -7.54 -2.14 2.79
C VAL A 266 -7.69 -1.47 4.15
N ILE A 267 -7.72 -2.28 5.20
CA ILE A 267 -7.75 -1.83 6.59
C ILE A 267 -6.63 -2.55 7.33
N VAL A 268 -5.79 -1.78 8.02
CA VAL A 268 -4.68 -2.28 8.84
C VAL A 268 -4.98 -2.02 10.30
N TYR A 269 -4.91 -3.06 11.11
CA TYR A 269 -4.98 -3.02 12.57
C TYR A 269 -3.61 -3.35 13.15
N GLY A 270 -3.16 -2.57 14.11
CA GLY A 270 -1.88 -2.82 14.76
C GLY A 270 -1.69 -2.08 16.08
N PRO A 271 -0.50 -2.22 16.69
CA PRO A 271 -0.14 -1.50 17.90
C PRO A 271 -0.11 0.02 17.71
N GLU A 272 0.22 0.51 16.51
CA GLU A 272 0.30 1.94 16.20
C GLU A 272 -0.26 2.29 14.81
N LYS A 273 -0.42 3.59 14.57
CA LYS A 273 -0.86 4.13 13.27
C LYS A 273 0.11 3.74 12.16
N THR A 274 -0.44 3.31 11.03
CA THR A 274 0.30 2.93 9.83
C THR A 274 0.08 3.95 8.73
N ILE A 275 1.13 4.29 7.99
CA ILE A 275 1.04 5.13 6.80
C ILE A 275 0.95 4.22 5.58
N LEU A 276 -0.08 4.44 4.77
CA LEU A 276 -0.37 3.67 3.56
C LEU A 276 -0.29 4.61 2.37
N THR A 277 0.63 4.35 1.45
CA THR A 277 0.82 5.16 0.24
C THR A 277 0.94 4.26 -0.97
N GLN A 278 0.42 4.67 -2.13
CA GLN A 278 0.60 3.91 -3.36
C GLN A 278 2.09 3.71 -3.64
N TYR A 279 2.48 2.48 -3.94
CA TYR A 279 3.82 2.11 -4.35
C TYR A 279 3.87 2.07 -5.88
N VAL A 280 4.63 2.99 -6.46
CA VAL A 280 4.83 3.06 -7.91
C VAL A 280 6.03 2.18 -8.25
N THR A 281 5.79 1.07 -8.93
CA THR A 281 6.86 0.26 -9.51
C THR A 281 7.42 1.00 -10.71
N ILE A 282 8.68 1.42 -10.65
CA ILE A 282 9.39 1.93 -11.83
C ILE A 282 9.61 0.73 -12.75
N PRO A 283 9.09 0.75 -13.99
CA PRO A 283 9.39 -0.30 -14.95
C PRO A 283 10.90 -0.29 -15.20
N ILE A 284 11.59 -1.34 -14.76
CA ILE A 284 12.97 -1.59 -15.20
C ILE A 284 12.87 -2.03 -16.67
N THR A 285 13.08 -1.09 -17.58
CA THR A 285 13.42 -1.41 -18.98
C THR A 285 14.80 -2.05 -18.98
N THR A 286 14.84 -3.36 -18.75
CA THR A 286 16.00 -4.17 -19.14
C THR A 286 16.04 -4.14 -20.67
N LYS A 287 16.87 -3.25 -21.21
CA LYS A 287 17.26 -3.28 -22.62
C LYS A 287 17.99 -4.61 -22.83
N SER A 288 17.24 -5.63 -23.21
CA SER A 288 17.77 -6.95 -23.49
C SER A 288 18.60 -6.83 -24.75
N THR A 289 19.91 -6.63 -24.58
CA THR A 289 20.87 -6.73 -25.68
C THR A 289 20.92 -8.20 -26.09
N SER A 290 20.03 -8.59 -27.00
CA SER A 290 20.15 -9.87 -27.70
C SER A 290 21.39 -9.80 -28.59
N THR A 291 22.53 -10.19 -28.05
CA THR A 291 23.72 -10.47 -28.86
C THR A 291 23.37 -11.66 -29.73
N THR A 292 22.94 -11.37 -30.96
CA THR A 292 22.69 -12.39 -31.98
C THR A 292 24.05 -12.89 -32.42
N THR A 293 24.55 -13.96 -31.79
CA THR A 293 25.70 -14.70 -32.29
C THR A 293 25.23 -15.48 -33.52
N SER A 294 25.38 -14.86 -34.69
CA SER A 294 25.23 -15.54 -35.97
C SER A 294 26.37 -16.54 -36.12
N THR A 295 26.11 -17.80 -35.79
CA THR A 295 27.03 -18.91 -36.08
C THR A 295 27.01 -19.18 -37.58
N THR A 296 27.93 -18.57 -38.33
CA THR A 296 28.13 -18.89 -39.75
C THR A 296 28.68 -20.31 -39.87
N THR A 297 27.83 -21.27 -40.21
CA THR A 297 28.26 -22.62 -40.58
C THR A 297 28.86 -22.58 -41.99
N THR A 298 30.19 -22.59 -42.08
CA THR A 298 30.90 -22.74 -43.36
C THR A 298 30.90 -24.22 -43.77
N THR A 299 30.03 -24.58 -44.70
CA THR A 299 29.97 -25.93 -45.28
C THR A 299 31.10 -26.09 -46.31
N ASN A 300 32.24 -26.65 -45.90
CA ASN A 300 33.31 -27.04 -46.82
C ASN A 300 32.84 -28.24 -47.66
N THR A 301 32.59 -27.98 -48.94
CA THR A 301 32.21 -29.02 -49.91
C THR A 301 33.49 -29.54 -50.58
N THR A 302 34.02 -30.66 -50.08
CA THR A 302 35.18 -31.33 -50.67
C THR A 302 34.76 -32.07 -51.94
N LYS A 303 35.14 -31.54 -53.10
CA LYS A 303 34.88 -32.15 -54.42
C LYS A 303 35.95 -33.22 -54.68
N SER A 304 35.60 -34.48 -54.43
CA SER A 304 36.43 -35.65 -54.81
C SER A 304 36.43 -35.80 -56.33
N ARG A 305 37.61 -35.71 -56.96
CA ARG A 305 37.82 -35.93 -58.38
C ARG A 305 38.35 -37.35 -58.59
N ILE A 306 37.43 -38.28 -58.88
CA ILE A 306 37.75 -39.59 -59.44
C ILE A 306 37.95 -39.39 -60.94
N GLY A 307 39.17 -39.56 -61.42
CA GLY A 307 39.49 -39.64 -62.84
C GLY A 307 40.30 -40.90 -63.09
N GLY A 308 39.67 -41.88 -63.71
CA GLY A 308 40.33 -43.05 -64.28
C GLY A 308 40.60 -42.84 -65.77
N ARG A 309 41.84 -43.10 -66.19
CA ARG A 309 42.24 -44.01 -67.27
C ARG A 309 43.76 -43.96 -67.40
#